data_AF-A0A4R0TB18-F1
#
_entry.id   AF-A0A4R0TB18-F1
#
_cell.length_a   1.000
_cell.length_b   1.000
_cell.length_c   1.000
_cell.angle_alpha   90.00
_cell.angle_beta   90.00
_cell.angle_gamma   90.00
#
_symmetry.space_group_name_H-M   'P 1'
#
loop_
_entity.id
_entity.type
_entity.pdbx_description
1 polymer ?
#
loop_
_entity_poly.entity_id
_entity_poly.type
_entity_poly.pdbx_seq_one_letter_code
_entity_poly.pdbx_strand_id
1 'polypeptide(L)'
;MHSNGVECTDSALNVHGESINSESMARLDEQQRKVLDMLVQNGPMKSSSIADQLGVQKRRAIDILNDMTDKGVIQRIGVNRSIAYAVQRGAQKSREVIDTL
;
A
#
# COMPACT_ATOMS: atom_id res chain seq x y z
N MET A 1 8.89 55.64 12.07
CA MET A 1 9.34 54.58 12.99
C MET A 1 8.40 53.41 12.74
N HIS A 2 8.72 52.49 11.81
CA HIS A 2 9.36 51.18 12.06
C HIS A 2 8.64 50.45 13.21
N SER A 3 7.98 49.29 13.04
CA SER A 3 8.34 48.03 12.35
C SER A 3 7.05 47.19 12.17
N ASN A 4 6.75 46.53 11.04
CA ASN A 4 7.22 45.23 10.54
C ASN A 4 7.15 44.02 11.50
N GLY A 5 6.44 42.97 11.05
CA GLY A 5 6.57 41.57 11.49
C GLY A 5 5.50 41.16 12.51
N VAL A 6 4.75 40.08 12.36
CA VAL A 6 4.86 38.91 11.49
C VAL A 6 3.45 38.33 11.42
N GLU A 7 2.91 38.14 10.21
CA GLU A 7 1.79 37.21 10.03
C GLU A 7 2.34 35.82 10.27
N CYS A 8 2.05 35.24 11.44
CA CYS A 8 2.26 33.82 11.67
C CYS A 8 1.22 33.07 10.84
N THR A 9 1.49 32.91 9.54
CA THR A 9 0.92 31.81 8.79
C THR A 9 1.55 30.55 9.38
N ASP A 10 0.95 30.02 10.43
CA ASP A 10 1.04 28.60 10.70
C ASP A 10 0.45 27.93 9.47
N SER A 11 1.34 27.64 8.52
CA SER A 11 1.15 26.64 7.48
C SER A 11 0.93 25.34 8.23
N ALA A 12 -0.32 25.15 8.68
CA ALA A 12 -0.78 23.93 9.28
C ALA A 12 -0.50 22.85 8.23
N LEU A 13 0.55 22.10 8.54
CA LEU A 13 0.78 20.71 8.18
C LEU A 13 -0.05 20.31 6.96
N ASN A 14 0.63 20.23 5.82
CA ASN A 14 0.14 19.48 4.69
C ASN A 14 0.14 18.01 5.11
N VAL A 15 -0.83 17.64 5.96
CA VAL A 15 -1.17 16.27 6.31
C VAL A 15 -1.84 15.75 5.05
N HIS A 16 -1.02 15.43 4.05
CA HIS A 16 -1.38 14.37 3.13
C HIS A 16 -1.44 13.10 3.98
N GLY A 17 -2.54 12.97 4.72
CA GLY A 17 -3.10 11.68 5.02
C GLY A 17 -3.46 11.11 3.66
N GLU A 18 -2.47 10.50 3.01
CA GLU A 18 -2.65 9.74 1.79
C GLU A 18 -3.50 8.53 2.19
N SER A 19 -4.81 8.77 2.28
CA SER A 19 -5.79 7.77 1.88
C SER A 19 -5.25 7.25 0.56
N ILE A 20 -4.73 6.02 0.57
CA ILE A 20 -4.35 5.28 -0.64
C ILE A 20 -5.27 5.72 -1.78
N ASN A 21 -4.65 6.32 -2.79
CA ASN A 21 -5.38 6.99 -3.83
C ASN A 21 -6.35 5.97 -4.44
N SER A 22 -7.66 6.19 -4.32
CA SER A 22 -8.69 5.30 -4.89
C SER A 22 -8.48 5.10 -6.40
N GLU A 23 -7.79 6.04 -7.04
CA GLU A 23 -7.29 5.93 -8.41
C GLU A 23 -6.23 4.83 -8.60
N SER A 24 -5.30 4.62 -7.65
CA SER A 24 -4.29 3.56 -7.74
C SER A 24 -4.92 2.16 -7.70
N MET A 25 -5.96 1.98 -6.88
CA MET A 25 -6.76 0.75 -6.83
C MET A 25 -7.56 0.53 -8.12
N ALA A 26 -8.08 1.60 -8.73
CA ALA A 26 -8.84 1.53 -9.98
C ALA A 26 -7.97 1.15 -11.19
N ARG A 27 -6.66 1.46 -11.16
CA ARG A 27 -5.69 1.20 -12.25
C ARG A 27 -5.02 -0.18 -12.19
N LEU A 28 -5.48 -1.07 -11.31
CA LEU A 28 -4.97 -2.43 -11.26
C LEU A 28 -5.48 -3.25 -12.44
N ASP A 29 -4.65 -4.16 -12.96
CA ASP A 29 -5.09 -5.21 -13.87
C ASP A 29 -5.66 -6.43 -13.09
N GLU A 30 -6.13 -7.44 -13.82
CA GLU A 30 -6.70 -8.66 -13.21
C GLU A 30 -5.69 -9.44 -12.36
N GLN A 31 -4.44 -9.56 -12.80
CA GLN A 31 -3.40 -10.27 -12.05
C GLN A 31 -3.06 -9.51 -10.76
N GLN A 32 -3.00 -8.18 -10.84
CA GLN A 32 -2.73 -7.31 -9.71
C GLN A 32 -3.86 -7.31 -8.68
N ARG A 33 -5.12 -7.31 -9.13
CA ARG A 33 -6.28 -7.50 -8.24
C ARG A 33 -6.21 -8.83 -7.51
N LYS A 34 -5.86 -9.91 -8.21
CA LYS A 34 -5.69 -11.23 -7.58
C LYS A 34 -4.57 -11.24 -6.53
N VAL A 35 -3.44 -10.60 -6.81
CA VAL A 35 -2.35 -10.44 -5.82
C VAL A 35 -2.82 -9.67 -4.61
N LEU A 36 -3.55 -8.56 -4.82
CA LEU A 36 -4.10 -7.77 -3.73
C LEU A 36 -5.05 -8.60 -2.87
N ASP A 37 -6.00 -9.32 -3.47
CA ASP A 37 -6.93 -10.20 -2.75
C ASP A 37 -6.19 -11.26 -1.93
N MET A 38 -5.14 -11.87 -2.49
CA MET A 38 -4.30 -12.82 -1.77
C MET A 38 -3.63 -12.20 -0.55
N LEU A 39 -3.11 -10.98 -0.67
CA LEU A 39 -2.45 -10.26 0.44
C LEU A 39 -3.45 -9.78 1.50
N VAL A 40 -4.68 -9.43 1.09
CA VAL A 40 -5.78 -9.08 2.00
C VAL A 40 -6.22 -10.32 2.79
N GLN A 41 -6.34 -11.48 2.14
CA GLN A 41 -6.84 -12.70 2.75
C GLN A 41 -5.81 -13.42 3.63
N ASN A 42 -4.56 -13.53 3.16
CA ASN A 42 -3.52 -14.32 3.81
C ASN A 42 -2.57 -13.47 4.67
N GLY A 43 -2.65 -12.14 4.56
CA GLY A 43 -1.67 -11.23 5.15
C GLY A 43 -0.37 -11.20 4.34
N PRO A 44 0.76 -10.84 4.97
CA PRO A 44 2.01 -10.67 4.25
C PRO A 44 2.54 -11.95 3.61
N MET A 45 2.89 -11.90 2.32
CA MET A 45 3.32 -13.07 1.55
C MET A 45 4.66 -12.87 0.83
N LYS A 46 5.41 -13.95 0.65
CA LYS A 46 6.66 -13.95 -0.14
C LYS A 46 6.36 -14.01 -1.63
N SER A 47 7.26 -13.45 -2.45
CA SER A 47 7.12 -13.48 -3.91
C SER A 47 7.07 -14.89 -4.50
N SER A 48 7.71 -15.89 -3.87
CA SER A 48 7.60 -17.29 -4.29
C SER A 48 6.19 -17.82 -4.12
N SER A 49 5.59 -17.63 -2.95
CA SER A 49 4.22 -18.11 -2.68
C SER A 49 3.19 -17.41 -3.59
N ILE A 50 3.41 -16.13 -3.89
CA ILE A 50 2.56 -15.39 -4.83
C ILE A 50 2.72 -15.94 -6.25
N ALA A 51 3.95 -16.23 -6.69
CA ALA A 51 4.22 -16.83 -7.99
C ALA A 51 3.53 -18.19 -8.15
N ASP A 52 3.63 -19.05 -7.12
CA ASP A 52 3.04 -20.39 -7.11
C ASP A 52 1.50 -20.30 -7.21
N GLN A 53 0.86 -19.40 -6.46
CA GLN A 53 -0.61 -19.23 -6.50
C GLN A 53 -1.12 -18.54 -7.78
N LEU A 54 -0.30 -17.68 -8.40
CA LEU A 54 -0.62 -17.10 -9.70
C LEU A 54 -0.35 -18.07 -10.86
N GLY A 55 0.42 -19.14 -10.64
CA GLY A 55 0.85 -20.05 -11.71
C GLY A 55 1.83 -19.38 -12.68
N VAL A 56 2.61 -18.39 -12.22
CA VAL A 56 3.56 -17.63 -13.05
C VAL A 56 4.99 -17.85 -12.58
N GLN A 57 5.95 -17.53 -13.44
CA GLN A 57 7.35 -17.54 -13.03
C GLN A 57 7.62 -16.50 -11.94
N LYS A 58 8.52 -16.83 -11.01
CA LYS A 58 8.91 -15.94 -9.91
C LYS A 58 9.35 -14.54 -10.37
N ARG A 59 10.06 -14.44 -11.51
CA ARG A 59 10.45 -13.14 -12.09
C ARG A 59 9.21 -12.31 -12.43
N ARG A 60 8.23 -12.90 -13.12
CA ARG A 60 6.98 -12.23 -13.48
C ARG A 60 6.19 -11.78 -12.24
N ALA A 61 6.14 -12.61 -11.20
CA ALA A 61 5.51 -12.20 -9.94
C ALA A 61 6.23 -11.00 -9.29
N ILE A 62 7.57 -10.98 -9.33
CA ILE A 62 8.35 -9.84 -8.82
C ILE A 62 8.05 -8.57 -9.63
N ASP A 63 7.96 -8.66 -10.96
CA ASP A 63 7.62 -7.50 -11.80
C ASP A 63 6.25 -6.92 -11.44
N ILE A 64 5.25 -7.78 -11.23
CA ILE A 64 3.90 -7.39 -10.80
C ILE A 64 3.94 -6.72 -9.42
N LEU A 65 4.68 -7.30 -8.48
CA LEU A 65 4.80 -6.77 -7.12
C LEU A 65 5.53 -5.43 -7.07
N ASN A 66 6.55 -5.24 -7.90
CA ASN A 66 7.24 -3.96 -8.02
C ASN A 66 6.27 -2.89 -8.57
N ASP A 67 5.55 -3.18 -9.65
CA ASP A 67 4.57 -2.23 -10.21
C ASP A 67 3.47 -1.87 -9.20
N MET A 68 2.99 -2.83 -8.41
CA MET A 68 2.01 -2.55 -7.34
C MET A 68 2.61 -1.77 -6.16
N THR A 69 3.90 -1.93 -5.90
CA THR A 69 4.63 -1.15 -4.88
C THR A 69 4.82 0.28 -5.36
N ASP A 70 5.21 0.47 -6.62
CA ASP A 70 5.36 1.78 -7.25
C ASP A 70 4.03 2.54 -7.32
N LYS A 71 2.91 1.82 -7.49
CA LYS A 71 1.55 2.37 -7.40
C LYS A 71 1.08 2.73 -5.98
N GLY A 72 1.85 2.37 -4.95
CA GLY A 72 1.49 2.61 -3.54
C GLY A 72 0.31 1.77 -3.04
N VAL A 73 0.06 0.61 -3.65
CA VAL A 73 -1.04 -0.29 -3.25
C VAL A 73 -0.54 -1.31 -2.22
N ILE A 74 0.70 -1.76 -2.38
CA ILE A 74 1.36 -2.70 -1.48
C ILE A 74 2.69 -2.13 -1.04
N GLN A 75 3.21 -2.66 0.06
CA GLN A 75 4.52 -2.31 0.58
C GLN A 75 5.35 -3.56 0.81
N ARG A 76 6.65 -3.41 0.64
CA ARG A 76 7.62 -4.43 0.99
C ARG A 76 7.94 -4.35 2.48
N ILE A 77 7.89 -5.50 3.16
CA ILE A 77 8.22 -5.62 4.58
C ILE A 77 9.37 -6.61 4.77
N GLY A 78 10.24 -6.34 5.75
CA GLY A 78 11.41 -7.17 6.06
C GLY A 78 12.63 -6.90 5.20
N VAL A 79 13.72 -7.63 5.49
CA VAL A 79 15.05 -7.45 4.89
C VAL A 79 15.62 -8.78 4.39
N ASN A 80 16.47 -8.73 3.35
CA ASN A 80 17.18 -9.87 2.76
C ASN A 80 16.34 -11.14 2.46
N ARG A 81 16.45 -12.17 3.30
CA ARG A 81 15.76 -13.45 3.08
C ARG A 81 14.35 -13.48 3.67
N SER A 82 13.98 -12.43 4.40
CA SER A 82 12.71 -12.28 5.11
C SER A 82 11.77 -11.29 4.45
N ILE A 83 12.05 -10.92 3.19
CA ILE A 83 11.18 -10.02 2.43
C ILE A 83 9.84 -10.68 2.15
N ALA A 84 8.79 -9.98 2.52
CA ALA A 84 7.40 -10.24 2.18
C ALA A 84 6.74 -8.97 1.67
N TYR A 85 5.59 -9.10 1.04
CA TYR A 85 4.77 -8.01 0.55
C TYR A 85 3.49 -7.99 1.37
N ALA A 86 3.02 -6.81 1.72
CA ALA A 86 1.80 -6.61 2.49
C ALA A 86 1.01 -5.46 1.88
N VAL A 87 -0.30 -5.47 2.09
CA VAL A 87 -1.17 -4.36 1.72
C VAL A 87 -0.73 -3.10 2.47
N GLN A 88 -0.54 -1.98 1.77
CA GLN A 88 -0.15 -0.73 2.41
C GLN A 88 -1.28 -0.26 3.34
N ARG A 89 -0.97 0.08 4.60
CA ARG A 89 -1.96 0.25 5.68
C ARG A 89 -3.02 1.35 5.51
N GLY A 90 -3.08 2.05 4.38
CA GLY A 90 -4.26 2.84 4.00
C GLY A 90 -5.35 2.02 3.29
N ALA A 91 -5.00 0.89 2.65
CA ALA A 91 -5.90 0.07 1.83
C ALA A 91 -6.85 -0.81 2.63
N GLN A 92 -6.62 -0.91 3.94
CA GLN A 92 -7.63 -1.42 4.86
C GLN A 92 -8.60 -0.29 5.17
N LYS A 93 -9.64 -0.19 4.34
CA LYS A 93 -10.87 0.47 4.75
C LYS A 93 -11.20 -0.06 6.15
N SER A 94 -11.33 0.85 7.11
CA SER A 94 -11.74 0.59 8.48
C SER A 94 -12.75 -0.55 8.52
N ARG A 95 -12.33 -1.73 8.98
CA ARG A 95 -13.28 -2.61 9.62
C ARG A 95 -13.41 -2.04 11.02
N GLU A 96 -14.28 -1.04 11.15
CA GLU A 96 -14.85 -0.69 12.43
C GLU A 96 -15.50 -1.98 12.95
N VAL A 97 -14.77 -2.69 13.79
CA VAL A 97 -15.40 -3.61 14.73
C VAL A 97 -16.14 -2.70 15.69
N ILE A 98 -17.42 -2.52 15.39
CA ILE A 98 -18.40 -1.92 16.26
C ILE A 98 -18.36 -2.77 17.53
N ASP A 99 -17.71 -2.24 18.57
CA ASP A 99 -17.84 -2.73 19.94
C ASP A 99 -19.31 -2.48 20.30
N THR A 100 -20.15 -3.48 20.09
CA THR A 100 -21.56 -3.44 20.47
C THR A 100 -21.74 -4.36 21.66
N LEU A 101 -21.73 -3.70 22.83
CA LEU A 101 -22.37 -4.01 24.10
C LEU A 101 -21.85 -5.19 24.94
#